data_AF-A0A853A121-F1
#
_entry.id   AF-A0A853A121-F1
#
_cell.length_a   1.000
_cell.length_b   1.000
_cell.length_c   1.000
_cell.angle_alpha   90.00
_cell.angle_beta   90.00
_cell.angle_gamma   90.00
#
_symmetry.space_group_name_H-M   'P 1'
#
loop_
_entity.id
_entity.type
_entity.pdbx_description
1 polymer ?
#
loop_
_entity_poly.entity_id
_entity_poly.type
_entity_poly.pdbx_seq_one_letter_code
_entity_poly.pdbx_strand_id
1 'polypeptide(L)'
;MAPTASDDFLRENAAILTKIGARHGLRNFGLGREPGELVAEVDVSEGRSYFDVFHFEDDIEEIYGVAVEVTPYTADEPLTWTPREWLRPERWAA
;
A
#
# COMPACT_ATOMS: atom_id res chain seq x y z
N MET A 1 15.63 10.96 -7.59
CA MET A 1 14.90 9.70 -7.80
C MET A 1 15.14 8.88 -6.55
N ALA A 2 14.12 8.72 -5.71
CA ALA A 2 14.22 7.93 -4.49
C ALA A 2 14.48 6.45 -4.84
N PRO A 3 15.17 5.69 -3.97
CA PRO A 3 15.23 4.24 -4.10
C PRO A 3 13.83 3.63 -3.96
N THR A 4 13.57 2.53 -4.65
CA THR A 4 12.31 1.79 -4.50
C THR A 4 12.29 1.02 -3.18
N ALA A 5 11.11 0.91 -2.59
CA ALA A 5 10.90 0.13 -1.38
C ALA A 5 11.27 -1.35 -1.60
N SER A 6 11.71 -2.01 -0.54
CA SER A 6 11.90 -3.46 -0.50
C SER A 6 10.73 -4.15 0.19
N ASP A 7 10.56 -5.45 -0.05
CA ASP A 7 9.58 -6.25 0.70
C ASP A 7 9.78 -6.14 2.22
N ASP A 8 11.04 -6.10 2.68
CA ASP A 8 11.35 -5.97 4.11
C ASP A 8 10.94 -4.60 4.66
N PHE A 9 11.20 -3.52 3.91
CA PHE A 9 10.70 -2.20 4.27
C PHE A 9 9.17 -2.20 4.39
N LEU A 10 8.47 -2.79 3.42
CA LEU A 10 7.01 -2.86 3.42
C LEU A 10 6.47 -3.67 4.61
N ARG A 11 7.13 -4.77 4.98
CA ARG A 11 6.77 -5.57 6.17
C ARG A 11 7.00 -4.80 7.47
N GLU A 12 8.20 -4.27 7.66
CA GLU A 12 8.60 -3.54 8.87
C GLU A 12 7.72 -2.31 9.09
N ASN A 13 7.24 -1.68 8.02
CA ASN A 13 6.43 -0.47 8.09
C ASN A 13 4.93 -0.72 7.89
N ALA A 14 4.47 -1.98 7.84
CA ALA A 14 3.08 -2.34 7.54
C ALA A 14 2.04 -1.58 8.38
N ALA A 15 2.31 -1.39 9.69
CA ALA A 15 1.44 -0.64 10.59
C ALA A 15 1.33 0.85 10.24
N ILE A 16 2.45 1.47 9.85
CA ILE A 16 2.47 2.89 9.48
C ILE A 16 1.87 3.09 8.09
N LEU A 17 2.20 2.22 7.13
CA LEU A 17 1.59 2.20 5.79
C LEU A 17 0.07 2.10 5.89
N THR A 18 -0.44 1.21 6.74
CA THR A 18 -1.89 1.08 6.97
C THR A 18 -2.49 2.35 7.58
N LYS A 19 -1.80 2.99 8.52
CA LYS A 19 -2.27 4.23 9.17
C LYS A 19 -2.30 5.42 8.21
N ILE A 20 -1.31 5.55 7.33
CA ILE A 20 -1.26 6.61 6.32
C ILE A 20 -2.29 6.31 5.23
N GLY A 21 -2.31 5.07 4.74
CA GLY A 21 -3.26 4.59 3.75
C GLY A 21 -4.72 4.84 4.13
N ALA A 22 -5.09 4.60 5.39
CA ALA A 22 -6.44 4.86 5.87
C ALA A 22 -6.89 6.33 5.72
N ARG A 23 -5.95 7.30 5.71
CA ARG A 23 -6.25 8.73 5.49
C ARG A 23 -6.63 9.02 4.04
N HIS A 24 -6.08 8.21 3.13
CA HIS A 24 -6.30 8.24 1.69
C HIS A 24 -7.36 7.22 1.24
N GLY A 25 -8.09 6.61 2.18
CA GLY A 25 -9.12 5.61 1.85
C GLY A 25 -8.55 4.28 1.34
N LEU A 26 -7.28 3.98 1.64
CA LEU A 26 -6.65 2.70 1.32
C LEU A 26 -6.74 1.73 2.50
N ARG A 27 -7.03 0.47 2.20
CA ARG A 27 -7.11 -0.63 3.17
C ARG A 27 -6.58 -1.93 2.57
N ASN A 28 -6.55 -2.99 3.37
CA ASN A 28 -6.14 -4.34 2.94
C ASN A 28 -4.83 -4.34 2.14
N PHE A 29 -3.72 -4.18 2.86
CA PHE A 29 -2.39 -4.08 2.26
C PHE A 29 -1.74 -5.45 2.05
N GLY A 30 -1.05 -5.64 0.94
CA GLY A 30 -0.31 -6.87 0.63
C GLY A 30 0.92 -6.64 -0.23
N LEU A 31 1.82 -7.62 -0.29
CA LEU A 31 2.93 -7.62 -1.24
C LEU A 31 2.43 -8.05 -2.62
N GLY A 32 2.78 -7.25 -3.63
CA GLY A 32 2.39 -7.45 -5.03
C GLY A 32 3.09 -8.63 -5.69
N ARG A 33 3.16 -8.65 -7.02
CA ARG A 33 3.87 -9.71 -7.76
C ARG A 33 5.37 -9.46 -7.77
N GLU A 34 5.77 -8.20 -7.85
CA GLU A 34 7.16 -7.80 -7.91
C GLU A 34 7.71 -7.46 -6.51
N PRO A 35 9.02 -7.69 -6.25
CA PRO A 35 9.65 -7.24 -5.03
C PRO A 35 9.54 -5.72 -4.87
N GLY A 36 9.05 -5.25 -3.71
CA GLY A 36 8.84 -3.83 -3.46
C GLY A 36 7.49 -3.27 -3.93
N GLU A 37 6.69 -4.07 -4.64
CA GLU A 37 5.33 -3.70 -5.03
C GLU A 37 4.38 -3.86 -3.83
N LEU A 38 3.60 -2.82 -3.55
CA LEU A 38 2.54 -2.83 -2.56
C LEU A 38 1.19 -2.98 -3.27
N VAL A 39 0.27 -3.69 -2.66
CA VAL A 39 -1.11 -3.83 -3.12
C VAL A 39 -2.01 -3.23 -2.07
N ALA A 40 -3.01 -2.46 -2.48
CA ALA A 40 -3.99 -1.89 -1.57
C ALA A 40 -5.39 -1.84 -2.19
N GLU A 41 -6.40 -2.06 -1.36
CA GLU A 41 -7.78 -1.82 -1.73
C GLU A 41 -8.12 -0.34 -1.57
N VAL A 42 -8.72 0.24 -2.61
CA VAL A 42 -9.27 1.59 -2.57
C VAL A 42 -10.73 1.53 -2.13
N ASP A 43 -11.06 2.25 -1.05
CA ASP A 43 -12.43 2.39 -0.57
C ASP A 43 -13.21 3.43 -1.40
N VAL A 44 -13.75 2.99 -2.53
CA VAL A 44 -14.50 3.83 -3.47
C VAL A 44 -15.86 4.30 -2.93
N SER A 45 -16.29 3.87 -1.74
CA SER A 45 -17.62 4.19 -1.19
C SER A 45 -17.83 5.69 -0.92
N GLU A 46 -16.75 6.46 -0.74
CA GLU A 46 -16.78 7.90 -0.50
C GLU A 46 -16.32 8.74 -1.71
N GLY A 47 -16.32 8.16 -2.92
CA GLY A 47 -15.82 8.83 -4.12
C GLY A 47 -14.28 8.91 -4.20
N ARG A 48 -13.59 8.09 -3.41
CA ARG A 48 -12.14 7.89 -3.51
C ARG A 48 -11.79 7.24 -4.83
N SER A 49 -10.59 7.53 -5.32
CA SER A 49 -10.15 7.16 -6.66
C SER A 49 -8.67 6.80 -6.69
N TYR A 50 -8.19 6.41 -7.86
CA TYR A 50 -6.77 6.19 -8.09
C TYR A 50 -5.89 7.42 -7.82
N PHE A 51 -6.45 8.64 -7.71
CA PHE A 51 -5.69 9.82 -7.27
C PHE A 51 -5.29 9.75 -5.80
N ASP A 52 -6.08 9.10 -4.94
CA ASP A 52 -5.74 8.94 -3.52
C ASP A 52 -4.54 7.99 -3.34
N VAL A 53 -4.34 7.05 -4.27
CA VAL A 53 -3.16 6.18 -4.31
C VAL A 53 -1.89 7.00 -4.52
N PHE A 54 -1.92 7.93 -5.48
CA PHE A 54 -0.78 8.81 -5.77
C PHE A 54 -0.41 9.68 -4.56
N HIS A 55 -1.41 10.23 -3.85
CA HIS A 55 -1.15 11.01 -2.62
C HIS A 55 -0.56 10.15 -1.49
N PHE A 56 -0.98 8.89 -1.40
CA PHE A 56 -0.34 7.95 -0.49
C PHE A 56 1.12 7.70 -0.87
N GLU A 57 1.43 7.44 -2.15
CA GLU A 57 2.80 7.21 -2.61
C GLU A 57 3.71 8.41 -2.34
N ASP A 58 3.22 9.62 -2.62
CA ASP A 58 3.92 10.89 -2.37
C ASP A 58 4.20 11.10 -0.87
N ASP A 59 3.20 10.88 0.00
CA ASP A 59 3.37 10.95 1.46
C ASP A 59 4.45 9.97 1.95
N ILE A 60 4.48 8.74 1.41
CA ILE A 60 5.48 7.75 1.80
C ILE A 60 6.87 8.14 1.32
N GLU A 61 7.00 8.65 0.09
CA GLU A 61 8.28 9.14 -0.42
C GLU A 61 8.79 10.34 0.41
N GLU A 62 7.92 11.27 0.80
CA GLU A 62 8.30 12.41 1.64
C GLU A 62 8.78 11.97 3.04
N ILE A 63 8.07 11.03 3.67
CA ILE A 63 8.37 10.60 5.05
C ILE A 63 9.62 9.72 5.12
N TYR A 64 9.77 8.79 4.18
CA TYR A 64 10.78 7.74 4.25
C TYR A 64 11.91 7.88 3.25
N GLY A 65 11.77 8.78 2.26
CA GLY A 65 12.74 8.93 1.18
C GLY A 65 12.81 7.70 0.26
N VAL A 66 11.74 6.90 0.19
CA VAL A 66 11.64 5.71 -0.66
C VAL A 66 10.37 5.77 -1.51
N ALA A 67 10.48 5.39 -2.78
CA ALA A 67 9.33 5.28 -3.66
C ALA A 67 8.64 3.93 -3.43
N VAL A 68 7.32 3.96 -3.20
CA VAL A 68 6.47 2.76 -3.17
C VAL A 68 5.59 2.78 -4.40
N GLU A 69 5.57 1.69 -5.15
CA GLU A 69 4.60 1.48 -6.23
C GLU A 69 3.42 0.69 -5.67
N VAL A 70 2.23 1.27 -5.77
CA VAL A 70 0.99 0.64 -5.32
C VAL A 70 0.21 0.15 -6.53
N THR A 71 -0.13 -1.14 -6.52
CA THR A 71 -1.14 -1.72 -7.39
C THR A 71 -2.50 -1.69 -6.67
N PRO A 72 -3.39 -0.77 -7.05
CA PRO A 72 -4.70 -0.63 -6.42
C PRO A 72 -5.71 -1.66 -6.94
N TYR A 73 -6.68 -2.01 -6.11
CA TYR A 73 -7.88 -2.76 -6.51
C TYR A 73 -9.12 -2.26 -5.76
N THR A 74 -10.31 -2.70 -6.16
CA THR A 74 -11.56 -2.37 -5.44
C THR A 74 -12.33 -3.65 -5.12
N ALA A 75 -13.33 -3.56 -4.24
CA ALA A 75 -14.21 -4.70 -3.96
C ALA A 75 -15.01 -5.15 -5.20
N ASP A 76 -15.38 -4.20 -6.07
CA ASP A 76 -16.15 -4.45 -7.30
C ASP A 76 -15.26 -4.93 -8.46
N GLU A 77 -13.98 -4.55 -8.44
CA GLU A 77 -12.95 -4.98 -9.39
C GLU A 77 -11.79 -5.62 -8.62
N PRO A 78 -11.98 -6.86 -8.11
CA PRO A 78 -10.95 -7.53 -7.33
C PRO A 78 -9.77 -7.95 -8.22
N LEU A 79 -8.63 -8.19 -7.58
CA LEU A 79 -7.44 -8.71 -8.26
C LEU A 79 -7.74 -10.04 -8.94
N THR A 80 -7.24 -10.21 -10.16
CA THR A 80 -7.28 -11.49 -10.89
C THR A 80 -6.24 -12.51 -10.38
N TRP A 81 -5.54 -12.16 -9.31
CA TRP A 81 -4.44 -12.91 -8.71
C TRP A 81 -4.36 -12.64 -7.21
N THR A 82 -3.67 -13.52 -6.49
CA THR A 82 -3.52 -13.40 -5.04
C THR A 82 -2.20 -12.72 -4.70
N PRO A 83 -2.19 -11.69 -3.82
CA PRO A 83 -0.97 -11.13 -3.26
C PRO A 83 -0.05 -12.21 -2.68
N ARG A 84 1.27 -12.01 -2.83
CA ARG A 84 2.28 -12.94 -2.30
C ARG A 84 2.13 -13.10 -0.79
N GLU A 85 1.76 -12.01 -0.12
CA GLU A 85 1.59 -11.96 1.33
C GLU A 85 0.64 -10.81 1.68
N TRP A 86 -0.33 -11.03 2.57
CA TRP A 86 -1.12 -9.92 3.14
C TRP A 86 -0.40 -9.35 4.36
N LEU A 87 -0.19 -8.04 4.36
CA LEU A 87 0.43 -7.32 5.47
C LEU A 87 -0.59 -7.23 6.61
N ARG A 88 -0.27 -7.86 7.74
CA ARG A 88 -1.07 -7.82 8.97
C ARG A 88 -0.42 -6.82 9.93
N PRO A 89 -0.97 -5.59 10.10
CA PRO A 89 -0.36 -4.55 10.93
C PRO A 89 0.02 -5.04 12.33
N GLU A 90 -0.84 -5.86 12.92
CA GLU A 90 -0.69 -6.45 14.26
C GLU A 90 0.47 -7.46 14.37
N ARG A 91 0.93 -8.01 13.25
CA ARG A 91 1.98 -9.04 13.23
C ARG A 91 3.39 -8.43 13.19
N TRP A 92 3.50 -7.16 12.83
CA TRP A 92 4.78 -6.49 12.54
C TRP A 92 5.07 -5.29 13.46
N ALA A 93 4.22 -5.04 14.47
CA ALA A 93 4.39 -3.95 15.44
C ALA A 93 5.32 -4.31 16.62
N ALA A 94 6.39 -5.08 16.39
CA ALA A 94 7.33 -5.53 17.42
C ALA A 94 8.35 -4.46 17.81
#